data_AF-A0A2P8W7T5-F1
#
_entry.id   AF-A0A2P8W7T5-F1
#
_cell.length_a   1.000
_cell.length_b   1.000
_cell.length_c   1.000
_cell.angle_alpha   90.00
_cell.angle_beta   90.00
_cell.angle_gamma   90.00
#
_symmetry.space_group_name_H-M   'P 1'
#
loop_
_entity.id
_entity.type
_entity.pdbx_description
1 polymer ?
#
loop_
_entity_poly.entity_id
_entity_poly.type
_entity_poly.pdbx_seq_one_letter_code
_entity_poly.pdbx_strand_id
1 'polypeptide(L)'
;MGTQFFKYAIATGTASVALLTAAGEASAFTFTTNFEGAGGKEDVFLQSVILESGEIVRDFSFITSASIVSNDTYTGGNTGAASADKGDKATTGLAKENVSAEEIAANLGTNNLNNIIDTEDKGSFRIDLNFSKAMDNLLIWERGMNSDLGIQALSAEGKLIGNYLKISRDSWTDAGFSIDTTEIGKAQKVGSFGVNLMKDLGVSSPVSSVRFFSESSFNGPDWKFVGTDAERPSEDVPEPGLVLGLSLLSGAIVYRRRQTQS
;
A
#
# COMPACT_ATOMS: atom_id res chain seq x y z
N MET A 1 31.14 63.32 -46.72
CA MET A 1 30.76 61.96 -47.15
C MET A 1 31.01 61.01 -45.98
N GLY A 2 30.01 60.25 -45.52
CA GLY A 2 30.10 59.24 -44.43
C GLY A 2 29.91 59.83 -43.02
N THR A 3 28.79 59.75 -42.26
CA THR A 3 27.97 58.60 -41.77
C THR A 3 28.81 57.62 -40.92
N GLN A 4 28.53 57.19 -39.69
CA GLN A 4 27.31 56.83 -38.94
C GLN A 4 27.61 56.83 -37.42
N PHE A 5 26.61 57.14 -36.58
CA PHE A 5 26.63 56.89 -35.11
C PHE A 5 26.20 55.45 -34.82
N PHE A 6 27.02 54.65 -34.13
CA PHE A 6 26.60 53.34 -33.62
C PHE A 6 25.93 53.48 -32.25
N LYS A 7 24.64 53.12 -32.19
CA LYS A 7 23.88 52.87 -30.96
C LYS A 7 24.17 51.45 -30.49
N TYR A 8 24.71 51.27 -29.29
CA TYR A 8 24.78 49.96 -28.64
C TYR A 8 23.44 49.65 -27.98
N ALA A 9 22.76 48.61 -28.46
CA ALA A 9 21.58 48.05 -27.82
C ALA A 9 22.01 47.15 -26.65
N ILE A 10 21.44 47.40 -25.47
CA ILE A 10 21.55 46.53 -24.29
C ILE A 10 20.58 45.36 -24.52
N ALA A 11 21.12 44.16 -24.74
CA ALA A 11 20.34 42.94 -24.79
C ALA A 11 20.29 42.33 -23.37
N THR A 12 19.15 42.50 -22.71
CA THR A 12 18.82 41.84 -21.44
C THR A 12 18.53 40.37 -21.73
N GLY A 13 19.53 39.50 -21.55
CA GLY A 13 19.36 38.06 -21.63
C GLY A 13 18.71 37.53 -20.36
N THR A 14 17.45 37.10 -20.45
CA THR A 14 16.75 36.38 -19.39
C THR A 14 17.25 34.95 -19.36
N ALA A 15 17.99 34.57 -18.32
CA ALA A 15 18.39 33.18 -18.10
C ALA A 15 17.22 32.40 -17.48
N SER A 16 16.50 31.65 -18.32
CA SER A 16 15.53 30.66 -17.86
C SER A 16 16.28 29.41 -17.38
N VAL A 17 16.44 29.27 -16.06
CA VAL A 17 16.89 28.01 -15.44
C VAL A 17 15.70 27.06 -15.46
N ALA A 18 15.67 26.16 -16.44
CA ALA A 18 14.82 24.98 -16.38
C ALA A 18 15.40 24.03 -15.31
N LEU A 19 14.81 24.01 -14.12
CA LEU A 19 15.00 22.89 -13.21
C LEU A 19 14.36 21.65 -13.84
N LEU A 20 15.17 20.85 -14.53
CA LEU A 20 14.89 19.44 -14.75
C LEU A 20 15.03 18.74 -13.40
N THR A 21 13.93 18.65 -12.65
CA THR A 21 13.84 17.65 -11.57
C THR A 21 13.88 16.29 -12.25
N ALA A 22 15.01 15.60 -12.13
CA ALA A 22 15.08 14.19 -12.43
C ALA A 22 14.00 13.49 -11.60
N ALA A 23 13.00 12.91 -12.26
CA ALA A 23 12.12 11.96 -11.62
C ALA A 23 13.00 10.80 -11.18
N GLY A 24 13.30 10.70 -9.88
CA GLY A 24 13.91 9.50 -9.34
C GLY A 24 12.96 8.33 -9.58
N GLU A 25 13.47 7.24 -10.13
CA GLU A 25 12.76 5.97 -10.11
C GLU A 25 12.56 5.61 -8.64
N ALA A 26 11.30 5.68 -8.17
CA ALA A 26 10.92 5.17 -6.87
C ALA A 26 11.29 3.68 -6.83
N SER A 27 12.03 3.28 -5.81
CA SER A 27 12.43 1.90 -5.63
C SER A 27 11.52 1.35 -4.56
N ALA A 28 10.26 1.18 -4.97
CA ALA A 28 9.40 0.23 -4.33
C ALA A 28 10.11 -1.13 -4.22
N PHE A 29 9.78 -1.86 -3.17
CA PHE A 29 10.43 -3.12 -2.85
C PHE A 29 9.42 -4.24 -2.70
N THR A 30 9.90 -5.46 -2.87
CA THR A 30 9.14 -6.68 -2.63
C THR A 30 9.39 -7.20 -1.22
N PHE A 31 8.42 -7.87 -0.61
CA PHE A 31 8.61 -8.49 0.69
C PHE A 31 7.88 -9.82 0.76
N THR A 32 8.36 -10.73 1.61
CA THR A 32 7.66 -11.99 1.86
C THR A 32 6.66 -11.79 2.98
N THR A 33 5.40 -12.15 2.74
CA THR A 33 4.35 -12.10 3.76
C THR A 33 4.31 -13.43 4.53
N ASN A 34 4.50 -13.39 5.84
CA ASN A 34 4.25 -14.54 6.72
C ASN A 34 2.92 -14.34 7.44
N PHE A 35 2.00 -15.27 7.25
CA PHE A 35 0.66 -15.21 7.81
C PHE A 35 0.21 -16.55 8.38
N GLU A 36 -0.81 -16.52 9.22
CA GLU A 36 -1.55 -17.68 9.72
C GLU A 36 -2.97 -17.65 9.18
N GLY A 37 -3.48 -18.80 8.73
CA GLY A 37 -4.79 -18.91 8.10
C GLY A 37 -4.76 -19.92 6.96
N ALA A 38 -5.89 -20.56 6.65
CA ALA A 38 -5.93 -21.71 5.76
C ALA A 38 -6.74 -21.52 4.47
N GLY A 39 -7.43 -20.40 4.28
CA GLY A 39 -8.25 -20.21 3.08
C GLY A 39 -8.63 -18.77 2.80
N GLY A 40 -8.84 -18.44 1.52
CA GLY A 40 -9.17 -17.08 1.11
C GLY A 40 -10.50 -16.54 1.64
N LYS A 41 -11.36 -17.41 2.16
CA LYS A 41 -12.62 -17.02 2.83
C LYS A 41 -12.45 -16.76 4.33
N GLU A 42 -11.42 -17.31 4.98
CA GLU A 42 -11.24 -17.30 6.45
C GLU A 42 -10.27 -16.21 6.89
N ASP A 43 -10.01 -16.08 8.18
CA ASP A 43 -9.01 -15.12 8.66
C ASP A 43 -7.61 -15.43 8.11
N VAL A 44 -6.88 -14.37 7.76
CA VAL A 44 -5.49 -14.41 7.31
C VAL A 44 -4.71 -13.41 8.17
N PHE A 45 -4.21 -13.87 9.31
CA PHE A 45 -3.51 -13.02 10.26
C PHE A 45 -2.05 -12.81 9.87
N LEU A 46 -1.67 -11.56 9.60
CA LEU A 46 -0.28 -11.16 9.42
C LEU A 46 0.51 -11.43 10.69
N GLN A 47 1.59 -12.18 10.55
CA GLN A 47 2.51 -12.53 11.63
C GLN A 47 3.81 -11.74 11.51
N SER A 48 4.37 -11.68 10.30
CA SER A 48 5.58 -10.91 10.00
C SER A 48 5.73 -10.64 8.52
N VAL A 49 6.65 -9.75 8.15
CA VAL A 49 7.17 -9.66 6.79
C VAL A 49 8.69 -9.82 6.78
N ILE A 50 9.23 -10.31 5.67
CA ILE A 50 10.68 -10.34 5.43
C ILE A 50 10.98 -9.34 4.31
N LEU A 51 11.71 -8.29 4.64
CA LEU A 51 12.14 -7.26 3.69
C LEU A 51 13.26 -7.81 2.78
N GLU A 52 13.55 -7.12 1.66
CA GLU A 52 14.64 -7.51 0.76
C GLU A 52 16.02 -7.54 1.46
N SER A 53 16.18 -6.76 2.53
CA SER A 53 17.36 -6.77 3.39
C SER A 53 17.55 -8.07 4.19
N GLY A 54 16.51 -8.93 4.25
CA GLY A 54 16.44 -10.09 5.14
C GLY A 54 15.95 -9.76 6.55
N GLU A 55 15.68 -8.49 6.85
CA GLU A 55 15.07 -8.06 8.11
C GLU A 55 13.67 -8.66 8.26
N ILE A 56 13.40 -9.23 9.44
CA ILE A 56 12.07 -9.74 9.79
C ILE A 56 11.35 -8.68 10.62
N VAL A 57 10.24 -8.16 10.09
CA VAL A 57 9.44 -7.14 10.77
C VAL A 57 8.19 -7.77 11.38
N ARG A 58 8.01 -7.55 12.69
CA ARG A 58 6.79 -7.92 13.45
C ARG A 58 6.13 -6.72 14.13
N ASP A 59 6.91 -5.66 14.36
CA ASP A 59 6.43 -4.41 14.94
C ASP A 59 5.76 -3.55 13.88
N PHE A 60 4.45 -3.75 13.75
CA PHE A 60 3.61 -3.03 12.82
C PHE A 60 2.99 -1.79 13.44
N SER A 61 2.73 -0.81 12.59
CA SER A 61 1.82 0.29 12.87
C SER A 61 0.52 0.06 12.10
N PHE A 62 -0.58 -0.01 12.84
CA PHE A 62 -1.91 -0.20 12.28
C PHE A 62 -2.67 1.12 12.23
N ILE A 63 -3.68 1.16 11.37
CA ILE A 63 -4.54 2.33 11.21
C ILE A 63 -5.39 2.52 12.46
N THR A 64 -5.49 3.76 12.91
CA THR A 64 -6.24 4.15 14.11
C THR A 64 -7.36 5.13 13.81
N SER A 65 -7.25 5.88 12.71
CA SER A 65 -8.32 6.73 12.20
C SER A 65 -8.19 6.90 10.69
N ALA A 66 -9.30 7.27 10.07
CA ALA A 66 -9.36 7.65 8.66
C ALA A 66 -10.10 8.98 8.51
N SER A 67 -9.95 9.61 7.35
CA SER A 67 -10.80 10.71 6.90
C SER A 67 -11.13 10.51 5.42
N ILE A 68 -12.41 10.48 5.08
CA ILE A 68 -12.86 10.38 3.70
C ILE A 68 -12.87 11.80 3.13
N VAL A 69 -11.89 12.11 2.27
CA VAL A 69 -11.78 13.40 1.59
C VAL A 69 -12.75 13.45 0.42
N SER A 70 -12.83 12.34 -0.33
CA SER A 70 -13.83 12.11 -1.35
C SER A 70 -14.05 10.61 -1.53
N ASN A 71 -15.28 10.21 -1.80
CA ASN A 71 -15.64 8.85 -2.19
C ASN A 71 -16.80 8.98 -3.18
N ASP A 72 -16.55 8.69 -4.46
CA ASP A 72 -17.55 8.89 -5.52
C ASP A 72 -18.82 8.11 -5.22
N THR A 73 -19.99 8.65 -5.54
CA THR A 73 -21.23 7.88 -5.37
C THR A 73 -21.27 6.75 -6.39
N TYR A 74 -21.44 5.52 -5.91
CA TYR A 74 -21.65 4.38 -6.78
C TYR A 74 -23.00 4.45 -7.51
N THR A 75 -23.05 4.02 -8.77
CA THR A 75 -24.27 4.07 -9.58
C THR A 75 -25.36 3.09 -9.15
N GLY A 76 -25.06 2.12 -8.27
CA GLY A 76 -26.02 1.16 -7.72
C GLY A 76 -26.67 1.57 -6.39
N GLY A 77 -26.27 2.69 -5.77
CA GLY A 77 -26.80 3.13 -4.47
C GLY A 77 -25.90 4.15 -3.75
N ASN A 78 -26.32 4.60 -2.57
CA ASN A 78 -25.61 5.62 -1.75
C ASN A 78 -24.29 5.10 -1.14
N THR A 79 -23.55 4.21 -1.81
CA THR A 79 -22.58 3.32 -1.18
C THR A 79 -21.12 3.69 -1.38
N GLY A 80 -20.80 4.73 -2.15
CA GLY A 80 -19.39 5.13 -2.33
C GLY A 80 -18.62 4.20 -3.28
N ALA A 81 -17.51 4.67 -3.82
CA ALA A 81 -16.59 3.90 -4.66
C ALA A 81 -15.66 2.98 -3.86
N ALA A 82 -15.56 3.21 -2.54
CA ALA A 82 -14.81 2.42 -1.59
C ALA A 82 -15.73 1.99 -0.45
N SER A 83 -15.80 0.69 -0.20
CA SER A 83 -16.60 0.01 0.83
C SER A 83 -15.68 -0.79 1.76
N ALA A 84 -16.16 -1.17 2.94
CA ALA A 84 -15.46 -2.16 3.75
C ALA A 84 -15.92 -3.56 3.34
N ASP A 85 -14.97 -4.48 3.12
CA ASP A 85 -15.28 -5.89 2.94
C ASP A 85 -14.34 -6.78 3.76
N LYS A 86 -14.70 -8.05 3.86
CA LYS A 86 -13.94 -9.07 4.56
C LYS A 86 -14.11 -10.44 3.93
N GLY A 87 -13.22 -11.36 4.26
CA GLY A 87 -13.42 -12.78 3.95
C GLY A 87 -14.79 -13.30 4.39
N ASP A 88 -15.43 -14.11 3.55
CA ASP A 88 -16.77 -14.69 3.80
C ASP A 88 -16.97 -15.23 5.22
N LYS A 89 -15.94 -15.91 5.71
CA LYS A 89 -15.88 -16.62 6.98
C LYS A 89 -14.89 -15.97 7.96
N ALA A 90 -14.34 -14.82 7.64
CA ALA A 90 -13.48 -14.06 8.55
C ALA A 90 -14.28 -13.70 9.81
N THR A 91 -13.66 -13.87 10.98
CA THR A 91 -14.26 -13.62 12.30
C THR A 91 -14.15 -12.16 12.73
N THR A 92 -13.30 -11.40 12.05
CA THR A 92 -13.12 -9.95 12.23
C THR A 92 -13.46 -9.20 10.94
N GLY A 93 -13.51 -7.87 11.04
CA GLY A 93 -13.78 -7.00 9.88
C GLY A 93 -15.26 -6.68 9.68
N LEU A 94 -15.52 -5.86 8.68
CA LEU A 94 -16.83 -5.34 8.33
C LEU A 94 -17.10 -5.62 6.84
N ALA A 95 -18.32 -6.02 6.52
CA ALA A 95 -18.85 -6.03 5.16
C ALA A 95 -19.93 -4.96 5.10
N LYS A 96 -19.58 -3.79 4.53
CA LYS A 96 -20.41 -2.61 4.50
C LYS A 96 -20.04 -1.70 3.35
N GLU A 97 -20.95 -1.69 2.39
CA GLU A 97 -21.03 -0.79 1.25
C GLU A 97 -20.85 0.69 1.63
N ASN A 98 -21.84 1.30 2.32
CA ASN A 98 -21.73 2.69 2.79
C ASN A 98 -20.95 2.79 4.11
N VAL A 99 -19.63 2.81 4.01
CA VAL A 99 -18.71 2.82 5.15
C VAL A 99 -18.41 4.25 5.65
N SER A 100 -18.39 4.46 6.97
CA SER A 100 -17.90 5.70 7.59
C SER A 100 -16.37 5.69 7.74
N ALA A 101 -15.77 6.86 8.03
CA ALA A 101 -14.33 6.94 8.27
C ALA A 101 -13.88 6.10 9.50
N GLU A 102 -14.70 6.06 10.55
CA GLU A 102 -14.46 5.24 11.74
C GLU A 102 -14.51 3.74 11.41
N GLU A 103 -15.43 3.34 10.53
CA GLU A 103 -15.57 1.95 10.09
C GLU A 103 -14.42 1.51 9.18
N ILE A 104 -13.93 2.40 8.30
CA ILE A 104 -12.69 2.17 7.54
C ILE A 104 -11.53 1.91 8.50
N ALA A 105 -11.35 2.77 9.50
CA ALA A 105 -10.29 2.61 10.49
C ALA A 105 -10.43 1.32 11.29
N ALA A 106 -11.66 0.96 11.69
CA ALA A 106 -11.93 -0.28 12.42
C ALA A 106 -11.64 -1.53 11.56
N ASN A 107 -12.00 -1.52 10.27
CA ASN A 107 -11.76 -2.64 9.39
C ASN A 107 -10.25 -2.84 9.13
N LEU A 108 -9.55 -1.74 8.88
CA LEU A 108 -8.13 -1.76 8.52
C LEU A 108 -7.17 -1.82 9.71
N GLY A 109 -7.58 -1.39 10.90
CA GLY A 109 -6.77 -1.33 12.12
C GLY A 109 -6.43 -2.67 12.77
N THR A 110 -6.61 -3.78 12.04
CA THR A 110 -6.38 -5.14 12.50
C THR A 110 -5.24 -5.81 11.72
N ASN A 111 -4.63 -6.84 12.27
CA ASN A 111 -3.63 -7.64 11.55
C ASN A 111 -4.26 -8.71 10.63
N ASN A 112 -5.58 -8.75 10.46
CA ASN A 112 -6.22 -9.64 9.50
C ASN A 112 -6.11 -9.01 8.09
N LEU A 113 -5.35 -9.66 7.21
CA LEU A 113 -5.18 -9.28 5.81
C LEU A 113 -6.45 -9.51 4.99
N ASN A 114 -7.39 -10.30 5.50
CA ASN A 114 -8.67 -10.53 4.86
C ASN A 114 -9.74 -9.49 5.25
N ASN A 115 -9.35 -8.40 5.90
CA ASN A 115 -10.21 -7.23 6.14
C ASN A 115 -9.70 -6.11 5.24
N ILE A 116 -10.43 -5.81 4.18
CA ILE A 116 -9.96 -4.94 3.10
C ILE A 116 -10.93 -3.78 2.87
N ILE A 117 -10.47 -2.77 2.15
CA ILE A 117 -11.38 -1.86 1.46
C ILE A 117 -11.55 -2.39 0.05
N ASP A 118 -12.78 -2.73 -0.30
CA ASP A 118 -13.18 -3.14 -1.64
C ASP A 118 -13.61 -1.92 -2.43
N THR A 119 -13.32 -1.87 -3.72
CA THR A 119 -13.59 -0.67 -4.51
C THR A 119 -14.08 -0.95 -5.92
N GLU A 120 -14.90 -0.03 -6.42
CA GLU A 120 -15.53 -0.14 -7.72
C GLU A 120 -14.54 0.11 -8.87
N ASP A 121 -14.59 -0.73 -9.92
CA ASP A 121 -13.71 -0.68 -11.11
C ASP A 121 -13.53 0.73 -11.71
N LYS A 122 -14.59 1.55 -11.65
CA LYS A 122 -14.64 2.91 -12.21
C LYS A 122 -14.85 4.00 -11.15
N GLY A 123 -14.79 3.63 -9.88
CA GLY A 123 -14.91 4.55 -8.77
C GLY A 123 -13.63 5.34 -8.54
N SER A 124 -13.77 6.53 -7.96
CA SER A 124 -12.63 7.31 -7.47
C SER A 124 -12.80 7.62 -5.99
N PHE A 125 -11.71 7.61 -5.24
CA PHE A 125 -11.72 7.96 -3.83
C PHE A 125 -10.41 8.62 -3.41
N ARG A 126 -10.48 9.37 -2.30
CA ARG A 126 -9.35 9.96 -1.59
C ARG A 126 -9.58 9.77 -0.10
N ILE A 127 -8.74 8.98 0.53
CA ILE A 127 -8.88 8.61 1.94
C ILE A 127 -7.56 8.88 2.65
N ASP A 128 -7.61 9.66 3.72
CA ASP A 128 -6.49 9.86 4.63
C ASP A 128 -6.51 8.77 5.69
N LEU A 129 -5.39 8.13 5.94
CA LEU A 129 -5.24 7.14 7.00
C LEU A 129 -4.16 7.59 7.97
N ASN A 130 -4.45 7.47 9.27
CA ASN A 130 -3.50 7.74 10.34
C ASN A 130 -3.15 6.43 11.06
N PHE A 131 -1.86 6.23 11.25
CA PHE A 131 -1.24 5.06 11.82
C PHE A 131 -0.91 5.29 13.30
N SER A 132 -0.87 4.21 14.09
CA SER A 132 -0.63 4.27 15.54
C SER A 132 0.77 4.76 15.92
N LYS A 133 1.71 4.73 14.97
CA LYS A 133 3.13 5.05 15.15
C LYS A 133 3.64 5.73 13.88
N ALA A 134 4.80 6.40 13.97
CA ALA A 134 5.50 6.85 12.79
C ALA A 134 6.06 5.63 12.03
N MET A 135 5.97 5.67 10.71
CA MET A 135 6.41 4.60 9.81
C MET A 135 7.53 5.07 8.89
N ASP A 136 8.42 4.14 8.57
CA ASP A 136 9.50 4.28 7.57
C ASP A 136 9.15 3.54 6.27
N ASN A 137 8.39 2.45 6.35
CA ASN A 137 7.84 1.75 5.20
C ASN A 137 6.33 1.56 5.34
N LEU A 138 5.67 1.52 4.18
CA LEU A 138 4.28 1.14 4.04
C LEU A 138 4.20 -0.18 3.26
N LEU A 139 3.55 -1.16 3.86
CA LEU A 139 3.29 -2.48 3.29
C LEU A 139 1.86 -2.50 2.75
N ILE A 140 1.74 -2.93 1.51
CA ILE A 140 0.47 -2.88 0.78
C ILE A 140 0.16 -4.27 0.27
N TRP A 141 -1.10 -4.65 0.42
CA TRP A 141 -1.68 -5.81 -0.24
C TRP A 141 -2.87 -5.35 -1.08
N GLU A 142 -3.00 -5.91 -2.27
CA GLU A 142 -4.15 -5.69 -3.14
C GLU A 142 -4.69 -7.04 -3.62
N ARG A 143 -6.01 -7.22 -3.61
CA ARG A 143 -6.67 -8.41 -4.15
C ARG A 143 -6.96 -8.18 -5.63
N GLY A 144 -6.60 -9.16 -6.47
CA GLY A 144 -6.87 -9.14 -7.91
C GLY A 144 -5.62 -8.90 -8.76
N MET A 145 -4.63 -8.19 -8.23
CA MET A 145 -3.38 -7.77 -8.87
C MET A 145 -3.61 -7.02 -10.18
N ASN A 146 -4.69 -6.25 -10.27
CA ASN A 146 -5.20 -5.70 -11.53
C ASN A 146 -5.45 -4.20 -11.49
N SER A 147 -5.19 -3.54 -10.36
CA SER A 147 -5.52 -2.14 -10.16
C SER A 147 -4.29 -1.26 -9.92
N ASP A 148 -4.41 0.00 -10.32
CA ASP A 148 -3.43 1.03 -9.97
C ASP A 148 -3.81 1.64 -8.60
N LEU A 149 -2.84 2.25 -7.91
CA LEU A 149 -3.08 2.92 -6.64
C LEU A 149 -2.18 4.16 -6.50
N GLY A 150 -2.73 5.28 -6.02
CA GLY A 150 -1.95 6.47 -5.70
C GLY A 150 -1.71 6.61 -4.21
N ILE A 151 -0.54 7.12 -3.82
CA ILE A 151 -0.15 7.35 -2.42
C ILE A 151 0.63 8.66 -2.29
N GLN A 152 0.39 9.39 -1.22
CA GLN A 152 1.21 10.54 -0.83
C GLN A 152 1.22 10.71 0.69
N ALA A 153 2.31 11.22 1.25
CA ALA A 153 2.41 11.46 2.69
C ALA A 153 1.61 12.69 3.14
N LEU A 154 1.21 12.69 4.41
CA LEU A 154 0.56 13.83 5.07
C LEU A 154 1.44 14.34 6.22
N SER A 155 1.47 15.66 6.41
CA SER A 155 2.01 16.27 7.64
C SER A 155 1.07 16.05 8.82
N ALA A 156 1.53 16.37 10.03
CA ALA A 156 0.71 16.32 11.24
C ALA A 156 -0.54 17.23 11.17
N GLU A 157 -0.49 18.29 10.35
CA GLU A 157 -1.63 19.19 10.10
C GLU A 157 -2.53 18.71 8.95
N GLY A 158 -2.31 17.51 8.40
CA GLY A 158 -3.12 16.94 7.31
C GLY A 158 -2.82 17.54 5.94
N LYS A 159 -1.65 18.16 5.74
CA LYS A 159 -1.23 18.69 4.43
C LYS A 159 -0.46 17.64 3.64
N LEU A 160 -0.71 17.55 2.33
CA LEU A 160 0.09 16.70 1.45
C LEU A 160 1.55 17.17 1.44
N ILE A 161 2.47 16.24 1.65
CA ILE A 161 3.92 16.45 1.63
C ILE A 161 4.59 15.37 0.81
N GLY A 162 5.82 15.63 0.37
CA GLY A 162 6.57 14.71 -0.47
C GLY A 162 5.97 14.53 -1.88
N ASN A 163 6.41 13.49 -2.56
CA ASN A 163 6.03 13.11 -3.91
C ASN A 163 4.75 12.28 -3.90
N TYR A 164 3.94 12.46 -4.94
CA TYR A 164 2.87 11.51 -5.27
C TYR A 164 3.49 10.29 -5.94
N LEU A 165 3.17 9.10 -5.45
CA LEU A 165 3.56 7.82 -6.01
C LEU A 165 2.35 7.14 -6.64
N LYS A 166 2.45 6.77 -7.92
CA LYS A 166 1.51 5.85 -8.56
C LYS A 166 2.12 4.45 -8.58
N ILE A 167 1.44 3.51 -7.96
CA ILE A 167 1.68 2.07 -8.10
C ILE A 167 0.89 1.61 -9.33
N SER A 168 1.61 1.05 -10.31
CA SER A 168 0.99 0.49 -11.51
C SER A 168 0.50 -0.92 -11.22
N ARG A 169 -0.62 -1.33 -11.81
CA ARG A 169 -1.13 -2.70 -11.77
C ARG A 169 -0.10 -3.77 -12.18
N ASP A 170 0.84 -3.40 -13.03
CA ASP A 170 1.89 -4.32 -13.51
C ASP A 170 3.03 -4.51 -12.48
N SER A 171 2.98 -3.79 -11.35
CA SER A 171 4.03 -3.80 -10.33
C SER A 171 3.74 -4.73 -9.15
N TRP A 172 2.54 -5.31 -9.08
CA TRP A 172 2.17 -6.23 -8.00
C TRP A 172 2.95 -7.54 -8.06
N THR A 173 3.43 -7.99 -6.90
CA THR A 173 4.08 -9.31 -6.74
C THR A 173 3.20 -10.23 -5.90
N ASP A 174 3.06 -11.49 -6.31
CA ASP A 174 2.22 -12.49 -5.61
C ASP A 174 2.62 -12.60 -4.13
N ALA A 175 1.68 -12.34 -3.22
CA ALA A 175 1.89 -12.37 -1.78
C ALA A 175 1.85 -13.80 -1.20
N GLY A 176 1.55 -14.81 -2.02
CA GLY A 176 1.53 -16.22 -1.64
C GLY A 176 0.19 -16.71 -1.08
N PHE A 177 -0.87 -15.89 -1.19
CA PHE A 177 -2.22 -16.25 -0.76
C PHE A 177 -3.31 -15.66 -1.66
N SER A 178 -4.56 -15.95 -1.36
CA SER A 178 -5.73 -15.49 -2.09
C SER A 178 -6.82 -15.07 -1.11
N ILE A 179 -7.68 -14.14 -1.52
CA ILE A 179 -8.82 -13.64 -0.75
C ILE A 179 -10.10 -13.86 -1.55
N ASP A 180 -11.17 -14.22 -0.85
CA ASP A 180 -12.53 -14.44 -1.33
C ASP A 180 -13.49 -13.77 -0.32
N THR A 181 -13.95 -12.58 -0.67
CA THR A 181 -14.79 -11.76 0.21
C THR A 181 -16.28 -11.95 -0.06
N THR A 182 -17.11 -11.24 0.70
CA THR A 182 -18.57 -11.39 0.67
C THR A 182 -19.21 -11.00 -0.66
N GLU A 183 -18.54 -10.20 -1.48
CA GLU A 183 -19.06 -9.69 -2.74
C GLU A 183 -18.71 -10.57 -3.95
N ILE A 184 -17.67 -11.40 -3.85
CA ILE A 184 -17.19 -12.22 -4.97
C ILE A 184 -17.44 -13.72 -4.77
N GLY A 185 -17.61 -14.44 -5.88
CA GLY A 185 -17.91 -15.88 -5.84
C GLY A 185 -16.68 -16.79 -5.88
N LYS A 186 -15.46 -16.25 -6.01
CA LYS A 186 -14.23 -17.01 -6.20
C LYS A 186 -13.02 -16.26 -5.65
N ALA A 187 -12.18 -16.97 -4.92
CA ALA A 187 -10.89 -16.47 -4.46
C ALA A 187 -10.02 -15.91 -5.59
N GLN A 188 -9.45 -14.72 -5.36
CA GLN A 188 -8.49 -14.04 -6.22
C GLN A 188 -7.13 -13.95 -5.53
N LYS A 189 -6.06 -13.96 -6.32
CA LYS A 189 -4.70 -13.79 -5.79
C LYS A 189 -4.52 -12.42 -5.16
N VAL A 190 -3.65 -12.35 -4.17
CA VAL A 190 -3.26 -11.09 -3.52
C VAL A 190 -1.87 -10.68 -3.99
N GLY A 191 -1.73 -9.46 -4.48
CA GLY A 191 -0.48 -8.78 -4.73
C GLY A 191 0.05 -8.12 -3.47
N SER A 192 1.36 -7.90 -3.44
CA SER A 192 2.05 -7.16 -2.39
C SER A 192 3.01 -6.15 -3.02
N PHE A 193 3.18 -5.01 -2.32
CA PHE A 193 4.08 -3.94 -2.73
C PHE A 193 4.54 -3.12 -1.53
N GLY A 194 5.85 -2.92 -1.41
CA GLY A 194 6.46 -2.13 -0.34
C GLY A 194 6.84 -0.74 -0.81
N VAL A 195 6.55 0.28 0.00
CA VAL A 195 6.95 1.67 -0.24
C VAL A 195 7.87 2.12 0.88
N ASN A 196 9.08 2.54 0.55
CA ASN A 196 9.96 3.23 1.48
C ASN A 196 9.62 4.72 1.47
N LEU A 197 9.09 5.24 2.57
CA LEU A 197 8.45 6.57 2.56
C LEU A 197 9.46 7.68 2.26
N MET A 198 10.68 7.58 2.78
CA MET A 198 11.72 8.59 2.53
C MET A 198 12.22 8.55 1.09
N LYS A 199 12.46 7.35 0.54
CA LYS A 199 13.00 7.18 -0.82
C LYS A 199 11.94 7.43 -1.90
N ASP A 200 10.75 6.87 -1.72
CA ASP A 200 9.72 6.82 -2.76
C ASP A 200 8.76 8.00 -2.67
N LEU A 201 8.42 8.47 -1.46
CA LEU A 201 7.62 9.66 -1.26
C LEU A 201 8.47 10.91 -0.97
N GLY A 202 9.80 10.80 -0.87
CA GLY A 202 10.67 11.98 -0.72
C GLY A 202 10.45 12.77 0.57
N VAL A 203 9.92 12.15 1.63
CA VAL A 203 9.81 12.80 2.94
C VAL A 203 11.13 12.73 3.71
N SER A 204 11.42 13.76 4.51
CA SER A 204 12.68 13.89 5.24
C SER A 204 12.73 13.11 6.56
N SER A 205 11.60 12.60 7.03
CA SER A 205 11.46 11.86 8.29
C SER A 205 10.30 10.87 8.19
N PRO A 206 10.26 9.83 9.06
CA PRO A 206 9.09 9.00 9.23
C PRO A 206 7.81 9.82 9.42
N VAL A 207 6.70 9.31 8.90
CA VAL A 207 5.37 9.94 8.97
C VAL A 207 4.36 8.97 9.55
N SER A 208 3.30 9.46 10.18
CA SER A 208 2.21 8.61 10.73
C SER A 208 0.96 8.66 9.87
N SER A 209 0.97 9.36 8.73
CA SER A 209 -0.24 9.67 7.98
C SER A 209 0.04 9.71 6.48
N VAL A 210 -0.85 9.10 5.70
CA VAL A 210 -0.78 9.07 4.23
C VAL A 210 -2.19 9.23 3.64
N ARG A 211 -2.25 9.81 2.44
CA ARG A 211 -3.45 9.84 1.60
C ARG A 211 -3.32 8.77 0.53
N PHE A 212 -4.38 8.01 0.36
CA PHE A 212 -4.56 7.06 -0.73
C PHE A 212 -5.50 7.63 -1.78
N PHE A 213 -5.24 7.29 -3.04
CA PHE A 213 -5.98 7.78 -4.19
C PHE A 213 -6.33 6.61 -5.11
N SER A 214 -7.59 6.57 -5.52
CA SER A 214 -7.99 5.87 -6.74
C SER A 214 -8.68 6.85 -7.66
N GLU A 215 -8.44 6.68 -8.95
CA GLU A 215 -9.11 7.41 -10.01
C GLU A 215 -9.93 6.40 -10.83
N SER A 216 -11.00 6.82 -11.49
CA SER A 216 -11.83 5.94 -12.35
C SER A 216 -11.09 5.10 -13.41
N SER A 217 -9.83 5.40 -13.72
CA SER A 217 -8.97 4.64 -14.64
C SER A 217 -8.12 3.56 -13.95
N PHE A 218 -8.14 3.50 -12.62
CA PHE A 218 -7.28 2.67 -11.79
C PHE A 218 -7.84 1.26 -11.58
N ASN A 219 -9.01 0.94 -12.12
CA ASN A 219 -9.62 -0.39 -12.07
C ASN A 219 -10.06 -0.85 -10.67
N GLY A 220 -10.32 0.06 -9.72
CA GLY A 220 -10.82 -0.31 -8.40
C GLY A 220 -9.84 -1.19 -7.60
N PRO A 221 -8.85 -0.62 -6.89
CA PRO A 221 -7.97 -1.43 -6.04
C PRO A 221 -8.67 -1.95 -4.79
N ASP A 222 -8.54 -3.24 -4.51
CA ASP A 222 -9.07 -3.86 -3.28
C ASP A 222 -7.96 -4.05 -2.26
N TRP A 223 -7.85 -3.20 -1.24
CA TRP A 223 -6.57 -2.99 -0.56
C TRP A 223 -6.58 -3.18 0.96
N LYS A 224 -5.38 -3.48 1.47
CA LYS A 224 -4.99 -3.47 2.89
C LYS A 224 -3.64 -2.79 3.05
N PHE A 225 -3.49 -2.01 4.11
CA PHE A 225 -2.25 -1.32 4.44
C PHE A 225 -1.79 -1.57 5.86
N VAL A 226 -0.47 -1.66 6.04
CA VAL A 226 0.20 -1.74 7.34
C VAL A 226 1.50 -0.95 7.27
N GLY A 227 1.78 -0.11 8.26
CA GLY A 227 3.08 0.57 8.38
C GLY A 227 4.08 -0.30 9.14
N THR A 228 5.37 -0.16 8.88
CA THR A 228 6.42 -0.70 9.77
C THR A 228 6.79 0.36 10.80
N ASP A 229 6.90 -0.01 12.07
CA ASP A 229 7.28 0.94 13.14
C ASP A 229 8.70 1.47 12.90
N ALA A 230 8.86 2.77 12.69
CA ALA A 230 10.16 3.39 12.41
C ALA A 230 11.13 3.34 13.60
N GLU A 231 10.63 3.13 14.82
CA GLU A 231 11.43 3.00 16.03
C GLU A 231 11.70 1.53 16.40
N ARG A 232 11.27 0.58 15.56
CA ARG A 232 11.50 -0.85 15.82
C ARG A 232 13.00 -1.13 15.97
N PRO A 233 13.39 -2.02 16.89
CA PRO A 233 14.76 -2.49 16.94
C PRO A 233 15.07 -3.21 15.63
N SER A 234 16.22 -2.93 15.02
CA SER A 234 16.71 -3.75 13.91
C SER A 234 16.98 -5.14 14.46
N GLU A 235 16.10 -6.11 14.18
CA GLU A 235 16.40 -7.51 14.48
C GLU A 235 17.63 -7.91 13.65
N ASP A 236 18.60 -8.58 14.29
CA ASP A 236 19.78 -9.12 13.60
C ASP A 236 19.31 -9.93 12.40
N VAL A 237 19.69 -9.50 11.20
CA VAL A 237 19.40 -10.19 9.94
C VAL A 237 19.91 -11.63 10.11
N PRO A 238 19.02 -12.64 10.14
CA PRO A 238 19.48 -14.01 10.32
C PRO A 238 20.45 -14.34 9.19
N GLU A 239 21.60 -14.94 9.53
CA GLU A 239 22.58 -15.30 8.50
C GLU A 239 21.88 -16.07 7.36
N PRO A 240 22.22 -15.84 6.07
CA PRO A 240 21.50 -16.40 4.94
C PRO A 240 21.22 -17.91 5.00
N GLY A 241 22.07 -18.67 5.71
CA GLY A 241 21.87 -20.11 5.95
C GLY A 241 20.66 -20.45 6.84
N LEU A 242 20.26 -19.56 7.74
CA LEU A 242 19.16 -19.75 8.70
C LEU A 242 17.79 -19.45 8.06
N VAL A 243 17.73 -18.48 7.14
CA VAL A 243 16.54 -18.15 6.34
C VAL A 243 16.21 -19.27 5.34
N LEU A 244 17.23 -19.87 4.71
CA LEU A 244 17.06 -21.07 3.88
C LEU A 244 16.59 -22.29 4.72
N GLY A 245 17.03 -22.39 5.97
CA GLY A 245 16.61 -23.44 6.90
C GLY A 245 15.12 -23.35 7.28
N LEU A 246 14.59 -22.14 7.53
CA LEU A 246 13.18 -21.94 7.90
C LEU A 246 12.23 -22.11 6.71
N SER A 247 12.62 -21.64 5.51
CA SER A 247 11.84 -21.85 4.29
C SER A 247 11.75 -23.32 3.88
N LEU A 248 12.80 -24.12 4.10
CA LEU A 248 12.79 -25.56 3.90
C LEU A 248 11.89 -26.31 4.91
N LEU A 249 11.79 -25.84 6.16
CA LEU A 249 10.92 -26.45 7.17
C LEU A 249 9.42 -26.23 6.84
N SER A 250 9.06 -25.04 6.36
CA SER A 250 7.69 -24.76 5.88
C SER A 250 7.34 -25.62 4.66
N GLY A 251 8.26 -25.75 3.70
CA GLY A 251 8.09 -26.63 2.54
C GLY A 251 7.98 -28.12 2.89
N ALA A 252 8.78 -28.58 3.86
CA ALA A 252 8.76 -29.97 4.33
C ALA A 252 7.47 -30.32 5.08
N ILE A 253 6.89 -29.39 5.86
CA ILE A 253 5.60 -29.58 6.54
C ILE A 253 4.46 -29.68 5.51
N VAL A 254 4.46 -28.83 4.47
CA VAL A 254 3.47 -28.89 3.38
C VAL A 254 3.63 -30.18 2.54
N TYR A 255 4.86 -30.60 2.24
CA TYR A 255 5.11 -31.85 1.50
C TYR A 255 4.70 -33.09 2.30
N ARG A 256 4.97 -33.12 3.60
CA ARG A 256 4.61 -34.26 4.48
C ARG A 256 3.10 -34.38 4.66
N ARG A 257 2.35 -33.26 4.71
CA ARG A 257 0.89 -33.27 4.72
C ARG A 257 0.27 -33.86 3.45
N ARG A 258 0.94 -33.74 2.29
CA ARG A 258 0.48 -34.34 1.02
C ARG A 258 0.70 -35.85 0.94
N GLN A 259 1.68 -36.40 1.65
CA GLN A 259 1.91 -37.85 1.67
C GLN A 259 1.02 -38.62 2.67
N THR A 260 0.46 -37.97 3.69
CA THR A 260 -0.46 -38.62 4.64
C THR A 260 -1.93 -38.61 4.21
N GLN A 261 -2.26 -38.02 3.05
CA GLN A 261 -3.61 -38.04 2.46
C GLN A 261 -3.72 -38.86 1.16
N SER A 262 -2.69 -39.64 0.82
CA SER A 262 -2.70 -40.63 -0.29
C SER A 262 -2.77 -42.05 0.22
#